data_AF-A0A812VX90-F1
#
_entry.id   AF-A0A812VX90-F1
#
_cell.length_a   1.000
_cell.length_b   1.000
_cell.length_c   1.000
_cell.angle_alpha   90.00
_cell.angle_beta   90.00
_cell.angle_gamma   90.00
#
_symmetry.space_group_name_H-M   'P 1'
#
loop_
_entity.id
_entity.type
_entity.pdbx_description
1 polymer ?
#
loop_
_entity_poly.entity_id
_entity_poly.type
_entity_poly.pdbx_seq_one_letter_code
_entity_poly.pdbx_strand_id
1 'polypeptide(L)'
;SPHSPRDGEDDADPPLLLQEPMEVDVEGEVETDWALELRSALHSGGSLWHLDKGLLRFILSNLLQKDDNVCDLGAFGGHYSKWLNDTGLVRAFAFDSIPGVEEITDGAVRYA
;
A
#
# COMPACT_ATOMS: atom_id res chain seq x y z
N SER A 1 -51.90 41.20 -2.95
CA SER A 1 -52.28 39.87 -2.45
C SER A 1 -53.43 39.33 -3.26
N PRO A 2 -53.63 38.00 -3.39
CA PRO A 2 -52.68 36.88 -3.17
C PRO A 2 -51.71 36.76 -4.39
N HIS A 3 -50.88 35.73 -4.62
CA HIS A 3 -49.98 34.92 -3.76
C HIS A 3 -48.74 34.49 -4.59
N SER A 4 -47.94 33.52 -4.13
CA SER A 4 -46.81 32.90 -4.85
C SER A 4 -47.10 31.41 -5.17
N PRO A 5 -46.29 30.78 -6.04
CA PRO A 5 -45.42 29.72 -5.54
C PRO A 5 -43.94 30.12 -5.55
N ARG A 6 -43.16 29.53 -4.64
CA ARG A 6 -41.70 29.52 -4.64
C ARG A 6 -41.29 28.05 -4.63
N ASP A 7 -41.17 27.47 -5.82
CA ASP A 7 -40.68 26.10 -5.98
C ASP A 7 -39.34 26.21 -6.71
N GLY A 8 -38.29 25.81 -5.99
CA GLY A 8 -36.90 26.11 -6.30
C GLY A 8 -36.05 25.67 -5.11
N GLU A 9 -36.30 24.45 -4.65
CA GLU A 9 -35.38 23.75 -3.76
C GLU A 9 -34.16 23.35 -4.58
N ASP A 10 -32.96 23.58 -4.03
CA ASP A 10 -31.72 23.08 -4.61
C ASP A 10 -31.74 21.55 -4.54
N ASP A 11 -31.90 20.88 -5.68
CA ASP A 11 -31.50 19.48 -5.88
C ASP A 11 -29.97 19.40 -5.87
N ALA A 12 -29.36 19.72 -4.72
CA ALA A 12 -27.96 19.47 -4.44
C ALA A 12 -27.80 17.99 -4.13
N ASP A 13 -27.09 17.26 -5.01
CA ASP A 13 -26.70 15.87 -4.75
C ASP A 13 -26.12 15.74 -3.34
N PRO A 14 -26.61 14.79 -2.51
CA PRO A 14 -26.12 14.63 -1.16
C PRO A 14 -24.62 14.30 -1.20
N PRO A 15 -23.80 14.88 -0.31
CA PRO A 15 -22.38 14.59 -0.28
C PRO A 15 -22.15 13.08 -0.08
N LEU A 16 -21.17 12.53 -0.80
CA LEU A 16 -20.81 11.09 -0.88
C LEU A 16 -20.68 10.35 0.47
N LEU A 17 -20.61 11.08 1.58
CA LEU A 17 -20.58 10.58 2.96
C LEU A 17 -21.95 10.11 3.51
N LEU A 18 -23.05 10.28 2.78
CA LEU A 18 -24.42 9.93 3.23
C LEU A 18 -25.14 8.90 2.35
N GLN A 19 -24.46 8.30 1.37
CA GLN A 19 -25.02 7.18 0.62
C GLN A 19 -24.79 5.89 1.43
N GLU A 20 -25.86 5.12 1.69
CA GLU A 20 -25.72 3.81 2.32
C GLU A 20 -24.88 2.88 1.42
N PRO A 21 -23.98 2.05 1.98
CA PRO A 21 -23.13 1.19 1.19
C PRO A 21 -24.00 0.19 0.41
N MET A 22 -23.96 0.30 -0.92
CA MET A 22 -24.63 -0.64 -1.82
C MET A 22 -24.05 -2.04 -1.60
N GLU A 23 -24.86 -2.98 -1.11
CA GLU A 23 -24.48 -4.38 -1.04
C GLU A 23 -24.30 -4.91 -2.47
N VAL A 24 -23.03 -5.13 -2.85
CA VAL A 24 -22.67 -5.76 -4.12
C VAL A 24 -22.77 -7.26 -3.94
N ASP A 25 -23.66 -7.90 -4.68
CA ASP A 25 -23.85 -9.34 -4.67
C ASP A 25 -22.70 -10.02 -5.44
N VAL A 26 -21.74 -10.62 -4.71
CA VAL A 26 -20.47 -11.14 -5.29
C VAL A 26 -20.60 -12.62 -5.66
N GLU A 27 -21.55 -12.97 -6.53
CA GLU A 27 -21.52 -14.24 -7.27
C GLU A 27 -20.85 -14.06 -8.64
N GLY A 28 -19.52 -13.92 -8.61
CA GLY A 28 -18.66 -13.89 -9.79
C GLY A 28 -17.19 -14.00 -9.42
N GLU A 29 -16.41 -14.78 -10.18
CA GLU A 29 -14.97 -14.96 -9.97
C GLU A 29 -14.19 -13.68 -10.33
N VAL A 30 -14.07 -12.75 -9.38
CA VAL A 30 -13.26 -11.51 -9.53
C VAL A 30 -11.83 -11.71 -9.01
N GLU A 31 -11.14 -12.74 -9.52
CA GLU A 31 -9.68 -12.78 -9.51
C GLU A 31 -9.15 -12.05 -10.74
N THR A 32 -8.81 -10.75 -10.64
CA THR A 32 -7.65 -10.13 -11.33
C THR A 32 -7.54 -8.62 -11.11
N ASP A 33 -8.65 -7.89 -11.01
CA ASP A 33 -8.64 -6.42 -11.21
C ASP A 33 -7.93 -5.67 -10.08
N TRP A 34 -8.33 -5.91 -8.82
CA TRP A 34 -7.71 -5.30 -7.64
C TRP A 34 -6.20 -5.56 -7.55
N ALA A 35 -5.72 -6.73 -8.01
CA ALA A 35 -4.31 -7.08 -7.97
C ALA A 35 -3.50 -6.33 -9.04
N LEU A 36 -4.12 -6.04 -10.18
CA LEU A 36 -3.55 -5.18 -11.23
C LEU A 36 -3.56 -3.70 -10.81
N GLU A 37 -4.62 -3.22 -10.16
CA GLU A 37 -4.67 -1.87 -9.58
C GLU A 37 -3.64 -1.70 -8.45
N LEU A 38 -3.53 -2.67 -7.54
CA LEU A 38 -2.54 -2.65 -6.46
C LEU A 38 -1.11 -2.68 -7.02
N ARG A 39 -0.83 -3.54 -8.03
CA ARG A 39 0.44 -3.53 -8.75
C ARG A 39 0.70 -2.18 -9.42
N SER A 40 -0.30 -1.60 -10.08
CA SER A 40 -0.20 -0.28 -10.73
C SER A 40 0.12 0.83 -9.71
N ALA A 41 -0.58 0.87 -8.57
CA ALA A 41 -0.32 1.84 -7.51
C ALA A 41 1.09 1.68 -6.90
N LEU A 42 1.56 0.44 -6.72
CA LEU A 42 2.91 0.13 -6.25
C LEU A 42 4.00 0.46 -7.30
N HIS A 43 3.74 0.24 -8.59
CA HIS A 43 4.70 0.48 -9.68
C HIS A 43 4.77 1.96 -10.12
N SER A 44 3.66 2.69 -10.06
CA SER A 44 3.56 4.09 -10.50
C SER A 44 4.20 5.10 -9.54
N GLY A 45 4.86 4.64 -8.48
CA GLY A 45 5.45 5.49 -7.44
C GLY A 45 4.40 6.23 -6.60
N GLY A 46 3.13 5.83 -6.69
CA GLY A 46 1.97 6.42 -6.02
C GLY A 46 1.94 6.13 -4.53
N SER A 47 2.85 6.77 -3.79
CA SER A 47 2.98 7.01 -2.34
C SER A 47 1.88 6.57 -1.34
N LEU A 48 1.35 5.35 -1.42
CA LEU A 48 0.33 4.83 -0.48
C LEU A 48 0.82 4.77 0.98
N TRP A 49 2.14 4.82 1.20
CA TRP A 49 2.73 4.99 2.53
C TRP A 49 3.89 6.00 2.48
N HIS A 50 3.61 7.27 2.79
CA HIS A 50 4.63 8.28 3.12
C HIS A 50 5.27 7.92 4.48
N LEU A 51 6.17 6.95 4.48
CA LEU A 51 6.81 6.41 5.67
C LEU A 51 7.98 7.29 6.12
N ASP A 52 7.86 7.93 7.28
CA ASP A 52 8.94 8.73 7.86
C ASP A 52 10.11 7.83 8.29
N LYS A 53 11.18 7.88 7.49
CA LYS A 53 12.41 7.09 7.70
C LYS A 53 13.20 7.52 8.94
N GLY A 54 13.02 8.75 9.44
CA GLY A 54 13.64 9.24 10.67
C GLY A 54 12.96 8.63 11.90
N LEU A 55 11.63 8.71 11.96
CA LEU A 55 10.82 8.08 13.02
C LEU A 55 11.00 6.56 13.01
N LEU A 56 10.97 5.91 11.83
CA LEU A 56 11.18 4.47 11.74
C LEU A 56 12.57 4.06 12.23
N ARG A 57 13.63 4.82 11.89
CA ARG A 57 14.98 4.56 12.41
C ARG A 57 15.04 4.68 13.95
N PHE A 58 14.36 5.68 14.52
CA PHE A 58 14.26 5.83 15.98
C PHE A 58 13.55 4.62 16.60
N ILE A 59 12.41 4.21 16.07
CA ILE A 59 11.64 3.04 16.55
C ILE A 59 12.49 1.77 16.48
N LEU A 60 13.13 1.49 15.33
CA LEU A 60 14.02 0.33 15.16
C LEU A 60 15.14 0.32 16.20
N SER A 61 15.77 1.47 16.48
CA SER A 61 16.86 1.56 17.48
C SER A 61 16.42 1.38 18.94
N ASN A 62 15.12 1.39 19.23
CA ASN A 62 14.58 1.14 20.57
C ASN A 62 13.95 -0.26 20.72
N LEU A 63 13.49 -0.87 19.62
CA LEU A 63 12.82 -2.18 19.64
C LEU A 63 13.75 -3.35 19.32
N LEU A 64 14.74 -3.14 18.46
CA LEU A 64 15.65 -4.19 17.98
C LEU A 64 17.07 -3.97 18.52
N GLN A 65 17.80 -5.06 18.71
CA GLN A 65 19.22 -5.01 18.99
C GLN A 65 19.99 -4.73 17.69
N LYS A 66 21.16 -4.12 17.83
CA LYS A 66 22.08 -3.98 16.71
C LYS A 66 22.38 -5.38 16.17
N ASP A 67 22.40 -5.50 14.85
CA ASP A 67 22.71 -6.75 14.14
C ASP A 67 21.63 -7.85 14.29
N ASP A 68 20.39 -7.51 14.69
CA ASP A 68 19.23 -8.41 14.56
C ASP A 68 18.93 -8.73 13.08
N ASN A 69 18.37 -9.92 12.83
CA ASN A 69 17.95 -10.34 11.50
C ASN A 69 16.47 -9.99 11.26
N VAL A 70 16.16 -9.32 10.15
CA VAL A 70 14.80 -8.95 9.74
C VAL A 70 14.44 -9.65 8.43
N CYS A 71 13.22 -10.17 8.34
CA CYS A 71 12.68 -10.78 7.13
C CYS A 71 11.66 -9.82 6.49
N ASP A 72 11.85 -9.51 5.21
CA ASP A 72 11.04 -8.61 4.40
C ASP A 72 10.31 -9.48 3.36
N LEU A 73 9.01 -9.67 3.53
CA LEU A 73 8.17 -10.60 2.77
C LEU A 73 7.28 -9.84 1.79
N GLY A 74 7.21 -10.30 0.54
CA GLY A 74 6.59 -9.53 -0.55
C GLY A 74 7.44 -8.32 -0.92
N ALA A 75 8.77 -8.48 -0.84
CA ALA A 75 9.72 -7.38 -0.93
C ALA A 75 9.80 -6.73 -2.32
N PHE A 76 9.23 -7.35 -3.35
CA PHE A 76 9.20 -6.89 -4.74
C PHE A 76 10.59 -6.52 -5.29
N GLY A 77 10.94 -5.23 -5.31
CA GLY A 77 12.25 -4.71 -5.72
C GLY A 77 13.28 -4.56 -4.59
N GLY A 78 12.98 -5.05 -3.39
CA GLY A 78 13.90 -5.08 -2.24
C GLY A 78 14.17 -3.72 -1.58
N HIS A 79 13.38 -2.69 -1.89
CA HIS A 79 13.65 -1.32 -1.45
C HIS A 79 13.65 -1.12 0.07
N TYR A 80 12.78 -1.83 0.81
CA TYR A 80 12.76 -1.77 2.26
C TYR A 80 13.95 -2.50 2.87
N SER A 81 14.23 -3.75 2.46
CA SER A 81 15.46 -4.45 2.86
C SER A 81 16.74 -3.68 2.58
N LYS A 82 16.86 -3.04 1.41
CA LYS A 82 18.01 -2.19 1.10
C LYS A 82 18.11 -1.04 2.09
N TRP A 83 17.01 -0.30 2.32
CA TRP A 83 17.00 0.83 3.25
C TRP A 83 17.28 0.39 4.70
N LEU A 84 16.75 -0.74 5.15
CA LEU A 84 16.98 -1.33 6.47
C LEU A 84 18.47 -1.66 6.66
N ASN A 85 19.10 -2.31 5.68
CA ASN A 85 20.53 -2.59 5.69
C ASN A 85 21.37 -1.29 5.67
N ASP A 86 20.99 -0.29 4.87
CA ASP A 86 21.65 1.03 4.82
C ASP A 86 21.63 1.77 6.18
N THR A 87 20.72 1.43 7.11
CA THR A 87 20.70 2.04 8.45
C THR A 87 21.88 1.65 9.35
N GLY A 88 22.50 0.48 9.08
CA GLY A 88 23.51 -0.14 9.94
C GLY A 88 22.98 -0.68 11.28
N LEU A 89 21.65 -0.75 11.47
CA LEU A 89 21.03 -1.23 12.70
C LEU A 89 20.71 -2.73 12.66
N VAL A 90 20.31 -3.27 11.50
CA VAL A 90 19.83 -4.66 11.33
C VAL A 90 20.41 -5.28 10.06
N ARG A 91 20.28 -6.61 9.93
CA ARG A 91 20.48 -7.34 8.67
C ARG A 91 19.12 -7.75 8.10
N ALA A 92 18.68 -7.10 7.04
CA ALA A 92 17.42 -7.41 6.36
C ALA A 92 17.62 -8.35 5.18
N PHE A 93 16.73 -9.33 5.05
CA PHE A 93 16.68 -10.32 3.97
C PHE A 93 15.34 -10.21 3.25
N ALA A 94 15.39 -9.99 1.93
CA ALA A 94 14.21 -9.84 1.08
C ALA A 94 13.78 -11.16 0.44
N PHE A 95 12.48 -11.45 0.49
CA PHE A 95 11.86 -12.60 -0.14
C PHE A 95 10.56 -12.21 -0.84
N ASP A 96 10.29 -12.85 -1.98
CA ASP A 96 9.06 -12.69 -2.75
C ASP A 96 8.74 -13.97 -3.55
N SER A 97 7.47 -14.27 -3.77
CA SER A 97 7.02 -15.45 -4.52
C SER A 97 6.80 -15.15 -6.02
N ILE A 98 7.21 -13.98 -6.51
CA ILE A 98 7.22 -13.66 -7.94
C ILE A 98 8.18 -14.60 -8.70
N PRO A 99 7.71 -15.36 -9.71
CA PRO A 99 8.58 -16.19 -10.52
C PRO A 99 9.63 -15.35 -11.25
N GLY A 100 10.91 -15.72 -11.13
CA GLY A 100 12.03 -14.99 -11.74
C GLY A 100 12.48 -13.73 -10.98
N VAL A 101 12.06 -13.55 -9.72
CA VAL A 101 12.42 -12.34 -8.93
C VAL A 101 13.93 -12.21 -8.70
N GLU A 102 14.66 -13.33 -8.58
CA GLU A 102 16.12 -13.31 -8.41
C GLU A 102 16.81 -12.72 -9.65
N GLU A 103 16.38 -13.10 -10.85
CA GLU A 103 16.90 -12.57 -12.11
C GLU A 103 16.47 -11.12 -12.36
N ILE A 104 15.24 -10.75 -12.01
CA ILE A 104 14.73 -9.38 -12.19
C ILE A 104 15.39 -8.37 -11.23
N THR A 105 15.86 -8.84 -10.06
CA THR A 105 16.44 -8.00 -9.01
C THR A 105 17.96 -8.15 -8.84
N ASP A 106 18.64 -8.81 -9.78
CA ASP A 106 20.08 -9.13 -9.70
C ASP A 106 20.47 -9.82 -8.36
N GLY A 107 19.58 -10.67 -7.83
CA GLY A 107 19.73 -11.40 -6.57
C GLY A 107 19.49 -10.55 -5.30
N ALA A 108 18.97 -9.32 -5.42
CA ALA A 108 18.65 -8.49 -4.26
C ALA A 108 17.42 -9.01 -3.46
N VAL A 109 16.52 -9.74 -4.12
CA VAL A 109 15.35 -10.40 -3.52
C VAL A 109 15.38 -11.88 -3.90
N ARG A 110 15.11 -12.77 -2.93
CA ARG A 110 15.12 -14.22 -3.13
C ARG A 110 13.71 -14.78 -3.38
N TYR A 111 13.63 -15.88 -4.12
CA TYR A 111 12.37 -16.61 -4.26
C TYR A 111 12.02 -17.39 -2.98
N ALA A 112 10.76 -17.36 -2.56
CA ALA A 112 10.24 -18.08 -1.38
C ALA A 112 8.79 -18.57 -1.56
#